data_AF-A0AB33QHM7-F1
#
_entry.id   AF-A0AB33QHM7-F1
#
_cell.length_a   1.000
_cell.length_b   1.000
_cell.length_c   1.000
_cell.angle_alpha   90.00
_cell.angle_beta   90.00
_cell.angle_gamma   90.00
#
_symmetry.space_group_name_H-M   'P 1'
#
loop_
_entity.id
_entity.type
_entity.pdbx_description
1 polymer ?
#
loop_
_entity_poly.entity_id
_entity_poly.type
_entity_poly.pdbx_seq_one_letter_code
_entity_poly.pdbx_strand_id
1 'polypeptide(L)'
;MRNFINELVQKSAQSWFGRWLRLPQIVHAAFWLSALSAVIFLPVFRYVENSNERHRLDAELSLQQQEWEKQEKILQTLRQKSDSRQLSPELANSVLPINQHVQALLNGRLRALDLRWDFSQHTLLHLSLQGYFVDLQQFLTALLNNVPTLSLTQLNIEKLDEEENASITCELIFQLNKDK
;
A
#
# COMPACT_ATOMS: atom_id res chain seq x y z
N MET A 1 -52.14 -53.05 -36.39
CA MET A 1 -50.81 -52.42 -36.17
C MET A 1 -49.89 -52.44 -37.39
N ARG A 2 -49.91 -53.45 -38.28
CA ARG A 2 -49.02 -53.52 -39.46
C ARG A 2 -49.28 -52.45 -40.55
N ASN A 3 -50.53 -52.04 -40.74
CA ASN A 3 -50.88 -51.04 -41.78
C ASN A 3 -50.40 -49.61 -41.44
N PHE A 4 -50.46 -49.20 -40.17
CA PHE A 4 -49.96 -47.89 -39.73
C PHE A 4 -48.44 -47.75 -39.90
N ILE A 5 -47.69 -48.85 -39.71
CA ILE A 5 -46.24 -48.87 -39.89
C ILE A 5 -45.90 -48.72 -41.38
N ASN A 6 -46.63 -49.39 -42.27
CA ASN A 6 -46.39 -49.26 -43.72
C ASN A 6 -46.77 -47.87 -44.25
N GLU A 7 -47.83 -47.26 -43.72
CA GLU A 7 -48.24 -45.91 -44.11
C GLU A 7 -47.25 -44.84 -43.63
N LEU A 8 -46.71 -44.99 -42.41
CA LEU A 8 -45.64 -44.12 -41.89
C LEU A 8 -44.34 -44.25 -42.68
N VAL A 9 -43.99 -45.45 -43.14
CA VAL A 9 -42.80 -45.69 -43.99
C VAL A 9 -42.98 -45.11 -45.38
N GLN A 10 -44.18 -45.20 -45.96
CA GLN A 10 -44.45 -44.64 -47.29
C GLN A 10 -44.46 -43.11 -47.27
N LYS A 11 -45.00 -42.50 -46.20
CA LYS A 11 -45.02 -41.05 -46.00
C LYS A 11 -43.64 -40.50 -45.60
N SER A 12 -42.84 -41.24 -44.84
CA SER A 12 -41.46 -40.87 -44.51
C SER A 12 -40.54 -40.95 -45.73
N ALA A 13 -40.78 -41.88 -46.65
CA ALA A 13 -40.02 -42.01 -47.90
C ALA A 13 -40.26 -40.84 -48.90
N GLN A 14 -41.44 -40.23 -48.88
CA GLN A 14 -41.73 -39.00 -49.65
C GLN A 14 -41.31 -37.70 -48.94
N SER A 15 -41.18 -37.75 -47.60
CA SER A 15 -40.70 -36.65 -46.77
C SER A 15 -39.24 -36.31 -47.07
N TRP A 16 -38.86 -35.05 -46.84
CA TRP A 16 -37.48 -34.57 -46.94
C TRP A 16 -36.49 -35.45 -46.16
N PHE A 17 -36.96 -36.06 -45.08
CA PHE A 17 -36.20 -36.98 -44.22
C PHE A 17 -35.86 -38.31 -44.90
N GLY A 18 -36.78 -38.88 -45.69
CA GLY A 18 -36.55 -40.12 -46.43
C GLY A 18 -35.59 -39.93 -47.60
N ARG A 19 -35.61 -38.75 -48.24
CA ARG A 19 -34.60 -38.37 -49.24
C ARG A 19 -33.24 -38.18 -48.58
N TRP A 20 -33.21 -37.56 -47.40
CA TRP A 20 -31.99 -37.36 -46.61
C TRP A 20 -31.32 -38.68 -46.22
N LEU A 21 -32.11 -39.66 -45.76
CA LEU A 21 -31.61 -40.98 -45.35
C LEU A 21 -30.98 -41.79 -46.50
N ARG A 22 -31.34 -41.48 -47.75
CA ARG A 22 -30.79 -42.13 -48.97
C ARG A 22 -29.47 -41.50 -49.44
N LEU A 23 -29.00 -40.41 -48.83
CA LEU A 23 -27.71 -39.83 -49.18
C LEU A 23 -26.55 -40.75 -48.78
N PRO A 24 -25.39 -40.66 -49.47
CA PRO A 24 -24.23 -41.48 -49.18
C PRO A 24 -23.81 -41.41 -47.71
N GLN A 25 -23.26 -42.51 -47.19
CA GLN A 25 -22.79 -42.63 -45.80
C GLN A 25 -21.82 -41.49 -45.41
N ILE A 26 -21.03 -41.00 -46.38
CA ILE A 26 -20.08 -39.91 -46.22
C ILE A 26 -20.77 -38.59 -45.84
N VAL A 27 -21.96 -38.31 -46.39
CA VAL A 27 -22.69 -37.07 -46.10
C VAL A 27 -23.25 -37.10 -44.68
N HIS A 28 -23.74 -38.26 -44.23
CA HIS A 28 -24.17 -38.46 -42.86
C HIS A 28 -22.99 -38.36 -41.89
N ALA A 29 -21.84 -38.96 -42.23
CA ALA A 29 -20.62 -38.85 -41.44
C ALA A 29 -20.17 -37.39 -41.30
N ALA A 30 -20.13 -36.64 -42.40
CA ALA A 30 -19.77 -35.22 -42.39
C ALA A 30 -20.76 -34.37 -41.59
N PHE A 31 -22.06 -34.64 -41.70
CA PHE A 31 -23.09 -33.97 -40.91
C PHE A 31 -22.93 -34.22 -39.40
N TRP A 32 -22.71 -35.47 -39.00
CA TRP A 32 -22.45 -35.81 -37.60
C TRP A 32 -21.15 -35.21 -37.08
N LEU A 33 -20.09 -35.19 -37.90
CA LEU A 33 -18.81 -34.57 -37.55
C LEU A 33 -18.95 -33.05 -37.37
N SER A 34 -19.71 -32.39 -38.26
CA SER A 34 -20.00 -30.97 -38.16
C SER A 34 -20.88 -30.64 -36.96
N ALA A 35 -21.88 -31.47 -36.66
CA ALA A 35 -22.74 -31.31 -35.49
C ALA A 35 -21.94 -31.50 -34.19
N LEU A 36 -21.08 -32.52 -34.13
CA LEU A 36 -20.20 -32.77 -32.99
C LEU A 36 -19.21 -31.61 -32.79
N SER A 37 -18.63 -31.10 -33.88
CA SER A 37 -17.73 -29.94 -33.84
C SER A 37 -18.44 -28.69 -33.33
N ALA A 38 -19.66 -28.41 -33.79
CA ALA A 38 -20.43 -27.24 -33.35
C ALA A 38 -20.78 -27.29 -31.84
N VAL A 39 -21.09 -28.48 -31.31
CA VAL A 39 -21.37 -28.68 -29.88
C VAL A 39 -20.11 -28.44 -29.03
N ILE A 40 -18.94 -28.82 -29.52
CA ILE A 40 -17.66 -28.69 -28.80
C ILE A 40 -17.04 -27.30 -28.97
N PHE A 41 -17.37 -26.57 -30.04
CA PHE A 41 -16.80 -25.26 -30.36
C PHE A 41 -17.09 -24.20 -29.28
N LEU A 42 -18.34 -24.13 -28.80
CA LEU A 42 -18.77 -23.19 -27.76
C LEU A 42 -18.01 -23.32 -26.43
N PRO A 43 -17.90 -24.51 -25.80
CA PRO A 43 -17.16 -24.66 -24.55
C PRO A 43 -15.65 -24.44 -24.72
N VAL A 44 -15.06 -24.81 -25.86
CA VAL A 44 -13.63 -24.56 -26.14
C VAL A 44 -13.35 -23.07 -26.29
N PHE A 45 -14.20 -22.34 -27.01
CA PHE A 45 -14.05 -20.88 -27.16
C PHE A 45 -14.18 -20.16 -25.82
N ARG A 46 -15.16 -20.56 -25.00
CA ARG A 46 -15.33 -20.04 -23.62
C ARG A 46 -14.16 -20.38 -22.71
N TYR A 47 -13.55 -21.55 -22.86
CA TYR A 47 -12.37 -21.94 -22.08
C TYR A 47 -11.15 -21.08 -22.41
N VAL A 48 -10.93 -20.77 -23.69
CA VAL A 48 -9.82 -19.90 -24.15
C VAL A 48 -10.02 -18.44 -23.71
N GLU A 49 -11.25 -17.95 -23.74
CA GLU A 49 -11.58 -16.61 -23.24
C GLU A 49 -11.38 -16.52 -21.72
N ASN A 50 -11.79 -17.56 -20.99
CA ASN A 50 -11.61 -17.67 -19.54
C ASN A 50 -10.14 -17.87 -19.13
N SER A 51 -9.29 -18.46 -19.98
CA SER A 51 -7.84 -18.57 -19.69
C SER A 51 -7.15 -17.21 -19.71
N ASN A 52 -7.57 -16.29 -20.58
CA ASN A 52 -7.01 -14.93 -20.61
C ASN A 52 -7.38 -14.14 -19.34
N GLU A 53 -8.62 -14.27 -18.86
CA GLU A 53 -9.04 -13.65 -17.60
C GLU A 53 -8.30 -14.23 -16.39
N ARG A 54 -8.04 -15.55 -16.39
CA ARG A 54 -7.22 -16.19 -15.35
C ARG A 54 -5.79 -15.66 -15.33
N HIS A 55 -5.16 -15.47 -16.49
CA HIS A 55 -3.82 -14.89 -16.55
C HIS A 55 -3.79 -13.44 -16.07
N ARG A 56 -4.85 -12.66 -16.33
CA ARG A 56 -4.97 -11.29 -15.80
C ARG A 56 -5.17 -11.29 -14.29
N LEU A 57 -6.04 -12.16 -13.77
CA LEU A 57 -6.26 -12.30 -12.33
C LEU A 57 -5.01 -12.80 -11.60
N ASP A 58 -4.26 -13.75 -12.17
CA ASP A 58 -2.98 -14.21 -11.60
C ASP A 58 -1.91 -13.11 -11.66
N ALA A 59 -1.88 -12.29 -12.72
CA ALA A 59 -0.99 -11.14 -12.81
C ALA A 59 -1.34 -10.06 -11.76
N GLU A 60 -2.63 -9.81 -11.54
CA GLU A 60 -3.10 -8.84 -10.54
C GLU A 60 -2.89 -9.36 -9.11
N LEU A 61 -3.12 -10.65 -8.87
CA LEU A 61 -2.91 -11.31 -7.58
C LEU A 61 -1.41 -11.41 -7.26
N SER A 62 -0.55 -11.68 -8.25
CA SER A 62 0.90 -11.65 -8.05
C SER A 62 1.44 -10.24 -7.80
N LEU A 63 0.86 -9.21 -8.43
CA LEU A 63 1.18 -7.81 -8.10
C LEU A 63 0.79 -7.47 -6.65
N GLN A 64 -0.43 -7.82 -6.22
CA GLN A 64 -0.86 -7.62 -4.84
C GLN A 64 0.00 -8.40 -3.84
N GLN A 65 0.34 -9.64 -4.15
CA GLN A 65 1.22 -10.46 -3.32
C GLN A 65 2.60 -9.83 -3.19
N GLN A 66 3.15 -9.27 -4.28
CA GLN A 66 4.44 -8.59 -4.28
C GLN A 66 4.40 -7.29 -3.47
N GLU A 67 3.28 -6.55 -3.50
CA GLU A 67 3.07 -5.38 -2.66
C GLU A 67 2.98 -5.77 -1.18
N TRP A 68 2.27 -6.84 -0.85
CA TRP A 68 2.17 -7.36 0.50
C TRP A 68 3.53 -7.81 1.04
N GLU A 69 4.30 -8.57 0.26
CA GLU A 69 5.66 -8.99 0.63
C GLU A 69 6.61 -7.80 0.82
N LYS A 70 6.48 -6.75 0.01
CA LYS A 70 7.23 -5.49 0.21
C LYS A 70 6.85 -4.84 1.52
N GLN A 71 5.55 -4.74 1.84
CA GLN A 71 5.08 -4.17 3.10
C GLN A 71 5.53 -4.99 4.31
N GLU A 72 5.45 -6.32 4.23
CA GLU A 72 5.91 -7.21 5.28
C GLU A 72 7.41 -7.09 5.48
N LYS A 73 8.21 -7.04 4.41
CA LYS A 73 9.66 -6.82 4.48
C LYS A 73 10.02 -5.46 5.06
N ILE A 74 9.29 -4.40 4.71
CA ILE A 74 9.45 -3.08 5.33
C ILE A 74 9.14 -3.15 6.82
N LEU A 75 8.03 -3.78 7.21
CA LEU A 75 7.64 -3.93 8.60
C LEU A 75 8.65 -4.77 9.38
N GLN A 76 9.17 -5.85 8.81
CA GLN A 76 10.23 -6.67 9.41
C GLN A 76 11.55 -5.89 9.51
N THR A 77 11.91 -5.09 8.50
CA THR A 77 13.10 -4.23 8.54
C THR A 77 12.94 -3.13 9.59
N LEU A 78 11.75 -2.53 9.70
CA LEU A 78 11.41 -1.55 10.72
C LEU A 78 11.42 -2.18 12.11
N ARG A 79 10.86 -3.39 12.27
CA ARG A 79 10.85 -4.15 13.52
C ARG A 79 12.25 -4.57 13.93
N GLN A 80 13.07 -5.06 13.02
CA GLN A 80 14.47 -5.40 13.28
C GLN A 80 15.28 -4.15 13.64
N LYS A 81 15.06 -3.03 12.95
CA LYS A 81 15.67 -1.74 13.29
C LYS A 81 15.16 -1.24 14.66
N SER A 82 13.89 -1.41 14.98
CA SER A 82 13.28 -1.09 16.28
C SER A 82 13.83 -1.96 17.40
N ASP A 83 13.94 -3.28 17.20
CA ASP A 83 14.48 -4.22 18.18
C ASP A 83 15.98 -3.96 18.41
N SER A 84 16.68 -3.42 17.41
CA SER A 84 18.08 -2.98 17.57
C SER A 84 18.23 -1.58 18.19
N ARG A 85 17.21 -0.69 18.09
CA ARG A 85 17.15 0.65 18.70
C ARG A 85 15.70 1.15 18.84
N GLN A 86 15.06 0.82 19.96
CA GLN A 86 14.01 1.56 20.69
C GLN A 86 13.05 2.49 19.89
N LEU A 87 12.39 2.02 18.82
CA LEU A 87 11.39 2.81 18.09
C LEU A 87 10.10 2.00 17.92
N SER A 88 9.27 1.97 18.97
CA SER A 88 7.90 1.47 18.86
C SER A 88 7.12 2.29 17.81
N PRO A 89 6.30 1.67 16.94
CA PRO A 89 5.46 2.37 15.95
C PRO A 89 4.61 3.49 16.54
N GLU A 90 4.16 3.34 17.80
CA GLU A 90 3.42 4.36 18.53
C GLU A 90 4.26 5.61 18.84
N LEU A 91 5.56 5.43 19.09
CA LEU A 91 6.49 6.51 19.38
C LEU A 91 6.87 7.28 18.12
N ALA A 92 6.98 6.59 16.98
CA ALA A 92 7.18 7.25 15.69
C ALA A 92 5.98 8.15 15.34
N ASN A 93 4.75 7.69 15.61
CA ASN A 93 3.53 8.46 15.38
C ASN A 93 3.40 9.68 16.32
N SER A 94 3.94 9.62 17.55
CA SER A 94 3.91 10.79 18.46
C SER A 94 5.06 11.77 18.20
N VAL A 95 6.23 11.29 17.79
CA VAL A 95 7.42 12.12 17.54
C VAL A 95 7.38 12.85 16.21
N LEU A 96 6.81 12.24 15.16
CA LEU A 96 6.74 12.83 13.82
C LEU A 96 6.04 14.21 13.77
N PRO A 97 4.81 14.39 14.31
CA PRO A 97 4.15 15.69 14.29
C PRO A 97 4.91 16.74 15.10
N ILE A 98 5.57 16.33 16.19
CA ILE A 98 6.42 17.23 17.00
C ILE A 98 7.61 17.72 16.19
N ASN A 99 8.29 16.84 15.46
CA ASN A 99 9.40 17.23 14.60
C ASN A 99 8.97 18.21 13.51
N GLN A 100 7.82 17.98 12.89
CA GLN A 100 7.27 18.88 11.87
C GLN A 100 6.97 20.26 12.48
N HIS A 101 6.40 20.29 13.69
CA HIS A 101 6.11 21.54 14.38
C HIS A 101 7.38 22.30 14.78
N VAL A 102 8.39 21.61 15.31
CA VAL A 102 9.70 22.20 15.61
C VAL A 102 10.33 22.78 14.35
N GLN A 103 10.35 22.04 13.24
CA GLN A 103 10.89 22.53 11.97
C GLN A 103 10.11 23.71 11.40
N ALA A 104 8.78 23.73 11.53
CA ALA A 104 7.94 24.84 11.09
C ALA A 104 8.17 26.12 11.91
N LEU A 105 8.48 25.98 13.21
CA LEU A 105 8.79 27.11 14.08
C LEU A 105 10.20 27.69 13.86
N LEU A 106 11.10 26.89 13.28
CA LEU A 106 12.45 27.33 12.90
C LEU A 106 12.38 28.18 11.62
N ASN A 107 12.02 29.46 11.79
CA ASN A 107 11.82 30.45 10.71
C ASN A 107 13.13 30.98 10.07
N GLY A 108 14.21 30.19 10.05
CA GLY A 108 15.51 30.54 9.45
C GLY A 108 16.36 31.56 10.23
N ARG A 109 15.77 32.35 11.14
CA ARG A 109 16.49 33.24 12.08
C ARG A 109 17.14 32.48 13.23
N LEU A 110 16.49 31.40 13.65
CA LEU A 110 17.02 30.44 14.60
C LEU A 110 17.47 29.21 13.80
N ARG A 111 18.77 28.93 13.81
CA ARG A 111 19.36 27.77 13.11
C ARG A 111 19.38 26.60 14.06
N ALA A 112 18.80 25.46 13.65
CA ALA A 112 19.01 24.21 14.36
C ALA A 112 20.37 23.62 13.96
N LEU A 113 21.27 23.50 14.92
CA LEU A 113 22.55 22.83 14.79
C LEU A 113 22.39 21.31 14.92
N ASP A 114 21.54 20.90 15.86
CA ASP A 114 21.27 19.48 16.13
C ASP A 114 19.83 19.28 16.60
N LEU A 115 19.22 18.19 16.15
CA LEU A 115 17.89 17.75 16.57
C LEU A 115 17.92 16.23 16.65
N ARG A 116 17.92 15.70 17.86
CA ARG A 116 18.01 14.27 18.11
C ARG A 116 17.05 13.82 19.21
N TRP A 117 16.54 12.61 19.04
CA TRP A 117 15.73 11.96 20.05
C TRP A 117 16.51 10.85 20.73
N ASP A 118 16.43 10.82 22.06
CA ASP A 118 16.89 9.72 22.90
C ASP A 118 15.64 8.99 23.43
N PHE A 119 15.65 7.66 23.31
CA PHE A 119 14.53 6.77 23.68
C PHE A 119 14.89 5.76 24.77
N SER A 120 16.03 5.97 25.45
CA SER A 120 16.62 5.03 26.40
C SER A 120 15.68 4.67 27.57
N GLN A 121 15.41 5.63 28.46
CA GLN A 121 14.51 5.46 29.61
C GLN A 121 13.33 6.44 29.56
N HIS A 122 13.59 7.66 29.11
CA HIS A 122 12.59 8.68 28.82
C HIS A 122 12.71 9.09 27.36
N THR A 123 11.61 9.49 26.75
CA THR A 123 11.62 10.03 25.40
C THR A 123 12.06 11.48 25.47
N LEU A 124 13.34 11.73 25.22
CA LEU A 124 13.98 13.03 25.31
C LEU A 124 14.25 13.60 23.92
N LEU A 125 13.93 14.86 23.71
CA LEU A 125 14.30 15.65 22.55
C LEU A 125 15.46 16.56 22.94
N HIS A 126 16.63 16.34 22.34
CA HIS A 126 17.75 17.26 22.42
C HIS A 126 17.72 18.16 21.19
N LEU A 127 17.85 19.45 21.44
CA LEU A 127 17.79 20.46 20.41
C LEU A 127 18.90 21.49 20.67
N SER A 128 19.82 21.59 19.71
CA SER A 128 20.87 22.59 19.70
C SER A 128 20.51 23.68 18.71
N LEU A 129 20.43 24.93 19.18
CA LEU A 129 19.98 26.08 18.41
C LEU A 129 21.02 27.20 18.44
N GLN A 130 21.09 27.98 17.37
CA GLN A 130 21.95 29.16 17.27
C GLN A 130 21.16 30.32 16.69
N GLY A 131 21.31 31.51 17.26
CA GLY A 131 20.65 32.72 16.77
C GLY A 131 20.60 33.84 17.79
N TYR A 132 19.49 34.60 17.81
CA TYR A 132 19.25 35.66 18.78
C TYR A 132 18.34 35.22 19.92
N PHE A 133 18.55 35.80 21.10
CA PHE A 133 17.76 35.50 22.30
C PHE A 133 16.26 35.75 22.13
N VAL A 134 15.88 36.80 21.40
CA VAL A 134 14.47 37.12 21.12
C VAL A 134 13.80 36.02 20.30
N ASP A 135 14.50 35.47 19.30
CA ASP A 135 13.96 34.40 18.46
C ASP A 135 13.83 33.08 19.26
N LEU A 136 14.77 32.79 20.17
CA LEU A 136 14.66 31.64 21.08
C LEU A 136 13.43 31.76 21.98
N GLN A 137 13.19 32.92 22.57
CA GLN A 137 12.03 33.13 23.44
C GLN A 137 10.73 32.90 22.68
N GLN A 138 10.61 33.45 21.46
CA GLN A 138 9.43 33.25 20.61
C GLN A 138 9.24 31.78 20.26
N PHE A 139 10.32 31.09 19.90
CA PHE A 139 10.33 29.65 19.61
C PHE A 139 9.84 28.83 20.82
N LEU A 140 10.43 29.01 22.00
CA LEU A 140 10.07 28.26 23.21
C LEU A 140 8.62 28.51 23.61
N THR A 141 8.17 29.77 23.53
CA THR A 141 6.78 30.15 23.83
C THR A 141 5.82 29.45 22.86
N ALA A 142 6.11 29.47 21.56
CA ALA A 142 5.28 28.82 20.56
C ALA A 142 5.30 27.29 20.68
N LEU A 143 6.46 26.69 20.99
CA LEU A 143 6.60 25.24 21.10
C LEU A 143 5.83 24.70 22.31
N LEU A 144 6.04 25.29 23.49
CA LEU A 144 5.42 24.84 24.75
C LEU A 144 3.90 25.09 24.78
N ASN A 145 3.41 26.15 24.12
CA ASN A 145 1.97 26.40 24.02
C ASN A 145 1.26 25.43 23.07
N ASN A 146 1.91 25.02 21.99
CA ASN A 146 1.30 24.15 20.98
C ASN A 146 1.50 22.65 21.27
N VAL A 147 2.51 22.29 22.07
CA VAL A 147 2.84 20.90 22.40
C VAL A 147 2.88 20.71 23.92
N PRO A 148 1.71 20.60 24.60
CA PRO A 148 1.63 20.55 26.06
C PRO A 148 2.21 19.25 26.67
N THR A 149 2.41 18.23 25.84
CA THR A 149 3.03 16.95 26.21
C THR A 149 4.56 17.05 26.34
N LEU A 150 5.18 18.09 25.76
CA LEU A 150 6.62 18.35 25.94
C LEU A 150 6.84 19.18 27.21
N SER A 151 7.81 18.77 28.01
CA SER A 151 8.27 19.52 29.18
C SER A 151 9.76 19.81 29.07
N LEU A 152 10.14 21.08 29.21
CA LEU A 152 11.54 21.49 29.20
C LEU A 152 12.20 21.01 30.48
N THR A 153 13.21 20.15 30.37
CA THR A 153 13.97 19.62 31.51
C THR A 153 15.31 20.31 31.68
N GLN A 154 15.93 20.73 30.58
CA GLN A 154 17.20 21.45 30.61
C GLN A 154 17.22 22.57 29.57
N LEU A 155 17.74 23.71 29.99
CA LEU A 155 18.01 24.88 29.15
C LEU A 155 19.40 25.39 29.50
N ASN A 156 20.31 25.33 28.53
CA ASN A 156 21.61 25.98 28.61
C ASN A 156 21.69 27.02 27.50
N ILE A 157 22.12 28.24 27.84
CA ILE A 157 22.30 29.33 26.89
C ILE A 157 23.71 29.87 27.07
N GLU A 158 24.47 29.82 25.99
CA GLU A 158 25.84 30.31 25.94
C GLU A 158 25.90 31.50 24.99
N LYS A 159 26.61 32.54 25.41
CA LYS A 159 26.84 33.71 24.57
C LYS A 159 27.95 33.36 23.58
N LEU A 160 27.72 33.65 22.30
CA LEU A 160 28.76 33.63 21.28
C LEU A 160 29.48 34.98 21.29
N ASP A 161 30.80 34.96 21.44
CA ASP A 161 31.63 36.12 21.21
C ASP A 161 32.06 36.11 19.72
N GLU A 162 31.84 37.22 19.03
CA GLU A 162 32.33 37.49 17.65
C GLU A 162 31.71 36.71 16.48
N GLU A 163 30.37 36.60 16.39
CA GLU A 163 29.68 36.23 15.14
C GLU A 163 28.68 37.30 14.68
N GLU A 164 28.78 37.73 13.41
CA GLU A 164 27.91 38.78 12.83
C GLU A 164 26.42 38.39 12.76
N ASN A 165 26.10 37.09 12.82
CA ASN A 165 24.79 36.55 12.48
C ASN A 165 24.09 35.78 13.63
N ALA A 166 24.70 35.70 14.81
CA ALA A 166 24.12 35.04 15.99
C ALA A 166 24.74 35.60 17.28
N SER A 167 23.93 35.69 18.35
CA SER A 167 24.40 36.16 19.65
C SER A 167 24.54 35.04 20.69
N ILE A 168 23.82 33.93 20.49
CA ILE A 168 23.75 32.83 21.45
C ILE A 168 23.73 31.47 20.75
N THR A 169 24.28 30.48 21.46
CA THR A 169 24.03 29.05 21.24
C THR A 169 23.22 28.52 22.40
N CYS A 170 22.29 27.61 22.13
CA CYS A 170 21.38 27.07 23.13
C CYS A 170 21.31 25.56 23.01
N GLU A 171 21.42 24.88 24.15
CA GLU A 171 21.16 23.46 24.27
C GLU A 171 19.91 23.26 25.10
N LEU A 172 18.91 22.62 24.49
CA LEU A 172 17.60 22.37 25.07
C LEU A 172 17.39 20.86 25.16
N ILE A 173 16.87 20.42 26.29
CA ILE A 173 16.38 19.06 26.47
C ILE A 173 14.92 19.14 26.88
N PHE A 174 14.06 18.48 26.12
CA PHE A 174 12.66 18.29 26.45
C PHE A 174 12.39 16.82 26.74
N GLN A 175 11.48 16.56 27.66
CA GLN A 175 10.93 15.24 27.91
C GLN A 175 9.50 15.18 27.39
N LEU A 176 9.20 14.15 26.61
CA LEU A 176 7.85 13.84 26.18
C LEU A 176 7.13 13.06 27.28
N ASN A 177 6.11 13.68 27.86
CA ASN A 177 5.22 13.08 28.85
C ASN A 177 4.02 12.46 28.13
N LYS A 178 3.83 11.15 28.29
CA LYS A 178 2.72 10.41 27.66
C LYS A 178 1.37 10.59 28.38
N ASP A 179 1.38 11.22 29.56
CA ASP A 179 0.24 11.24 30.50
C ASP A 179 -0.42 12.63 30.67
N LYS A 180 -0.24 13.56 29.71
CA LYS A 180 -0.90 14.88 29.71
C LYS A 180 -1.85 15.06 28.54
#